data_AF-A0A442SN92-F1
#
_entry.id   AF-A0A442SN92-F1
#
_cell.length_a   1.000
_cell.length_b   1.000
_cell.length_c   1.000
_cell.angle_alpha   90.00
_cell.angle_beta   90.00
_cell.angle_gamma   90.00
#
_symmetry.space_group_name_H-M   'P 1'
#
loop_
_entity.id
_entity.type
_entity.pdbx_description
1 polymer ?
#
loop_
_entity_poly.entity_id
_entity_poly.type
_entity_poly.pdbx_seq_one_letter_code
_entity_poly.pdbx_strand_id
1 'polypeptide(L)'
;MITPKNLTAKLRSVPQAKSIFDKMAELPLWDAAYLLLRSEFLLNMIEFDAGLRNAPFVEDTAVPPKPLIGPRRTILRFNPHEMMVLRLKAAHPAATDACLLEAIEAARELQSQKAWKLMMDADFSRARSATTLQEEWPGFEQKTYELAYHDFRVANR
;
A
#
# COMPACT_ATOMS: atom_id res chain seq x y z
N MET A 1 11.71 15.29 18.24
CA MET A 1 10.77 14.18 17.99
C MET A 1 10.43 14.18 16.49
N ILE A 2 10.39 13.02 15.82
CA ILE A 2 10.00 12.97 14.40
C ILE A 2 8.47 12.99 14.28
N THR A 3 7.92 13.73 13.32
CA THR A 3 6.47 13.78 13.02
C THR A 3 6.15 12.94 11.78
N PRO A 4 4.89 12.50 11.58
CA PRO A 4 4.48 11.77 10.36
C PRO A 4 4.84 12.48 9.05
N LYS A 5 4.65 13.81 9.01
CA LYS A 5 5.00 14.64 7.86
C LYS A 5 6.51 14.67 7.61
N ASN A 6 7.31 14.88 8.66
CA ASN A 6 8.77 14.89 8.55
C ASN A 6 9.33 13.51 8.20
N LEU A 7 8.71 12.45 8.71
CA LEU A 7 9.05 11.07 8.38
C LEU A 7 8.83 10.80 6.89
N THR A 8 7.67 11.17 6.36
CA THR A 8 7.34 11.02 4.93
C THR A 8 8.32 11.80 4.06
N ALA A 9 8.65 13.04 4.44
CA ALA A 9 9.63 13.87 3.72
C ALA A 9 11.03 13.23 3.72
N LYS A 10 11.49 12.70 4.87
CA LYS A 10 12.78 12.00 4.95
C LYS A 10 12.78 10.71 4.14
N LEU A 11 11.69 9.93 4.19
CA LEU A 11 11.58 8.69 3.43
C LEU A 11 11.73 8.94 1.91
N ARG A 12 11.18 10.06 1.40
CA ARG A 12 11.36 10.47 -0.01
C ARG A 12 12.81 10.78 -0.41
N SER A 13 13.71 11.03 0.54
CA SER A 13 15.14 11.22 0.25
C SER A 13 15.92 9.92 0.14
N VAL A 14 15.36 8.79 0.56
CA VAL A 14 15.99 7.47 0.44
C VAL A 14 15.78 6.95 -1.00
N PRO A 15 16.84 6.63 -1.77
CA PRO A 15 16.72 6.34 -3.20
C PRO A 15 15.67 5.28 -3.56
N GLN A 16 15.59 4.20 -2.78
CA GLN A 16 14.63 3.11 -3.00
C GLN A 16 13.18 3.57 -2.79
N ALA A 17 12.92 4.32 -1.72
CA ALA A 17 11.59 4.86 -1.45
C ALA A 17 11.24 5.97 -2.45
N LYS A 18 12.21 6.84 -2.80
CA LYS A 18 12.05 7.88 -3.81
C LYS A 18 11.50 7.31 -5.11
N SER A 19 12.05 6.20 -5.60
CA SER A 19 11.54 5.54 -6.81
C SER A 19 10.06 5.13 -6.71
N ILE A 20 9.59 4.71 -5.52
CA ILE A 20 8.18 4.39 -5.30
C ILE A 20 7.33 5.67 -5.34
N PHE A 21 7.77 6.75 -4.70
CA PHE A 21 7.07 8.03 -4.76
C PHE A 21 7.02 8.63 -6.16
N ASP A 22 8.11 8.53 -6.92
CA ASP A 22 8.19 9.02 -8.30
C ASP A 22 7.21 8.24 -9.18
N LYS A 23 7.17 6.89 -9.06
CA LYS A 23 6.17 6.05 -9.75
C LYS A 23 4.73 6.38 -9.35
N MET A 24 4.47 6.62 -8.07
CA MET A 24 3.14 7.04 -7.59
C MET A 24 2.72 8.38 -8.21
N ALA A 25 3.66 9.31 -8.42
CA ALA A 25 3.37 10.62 -9.00
C ALA A 25 3.10 10.55 -10.52
N GLU A 26 3.60 9.52 -11.21
CA GLU A 26 3.37 9.27 -12.63
C GLU A 26 2.01 8.60 -12.92
N LEU A 27 1.36 8.05 -11.90
CA LEU A 27 0.10 7.32 -12.02
C LEU A 27 -1.11 8.21 -11.68
N PRO A 28 -2.30 7.93 -12.22
CA PRO A 28 -3.54 8.51 -11.72
C PRO A 28 -3.75 8.21 -10.23
N LEU A 29 -4.52 9.06 -9.54
CA LEU A 29 -4.65 9.03 -8.08
C LEU A 29 -5.06 7.65 -7.53
N TRP A 30 -6.03 7.01 -8.16
CA TRP A 30 -6.54 5.69 -7.77
C TRP A 30 -5.45 4.61 -7.89
N ASP A 31 -4.78 4.55 -9.03
CA ASP A 31 -3.68 3.61 -9.29
C ASP A 31 -2.49 3.86 -8.36
N ALA A 32 -2.19 5.12 -8.05
CA ALA A 32 -1.17 5.50 -7.08
C ALA A 32 -1.53 5.03 -5.66
N ALA A 33 -2.80 5.10 -5.27
CA ALA A 33 -3.27 4.58 -3.99
C ALA A 33 -3.12 3.06 -3.92
N TYR A 34 -3.43 2.35 -5.00
CA TYR A 34 -3.22 0.91 -5.11
C TYR A 34 -1.74 0.52 -5.01
N LEU A 35 -0.86 1.23 -5.74
CA LEU A 35 0.59 1.02 -5.68
C LEU A 35 1.14 1.27 -4.26
N LEU A 36 0.69 2.32 -3.59
CA LEU A 36 1.08 2.65 -2.23
C LEU A 36 0.72 1.52 -1.26
N LEU A 37 -0.50 0.97 -1.39
CA LEU A 37 -1.00 -0.10 -0.54
C LEU A 37 -0.17 -1.38 -0.71
N ARG A 38 0.16 -1.76 -1.94
CA ARG A 38 1.07 -2.87 -2.24
C ARG A 38 2.49 -2.64 -1.71
N SER A 39 2.95 -1.40 -1.75
CA SER A 39 4.30 -1.02 -1.36
C SER A 39 4.44 -0.72 0.14
N GLU A 40 3.36 -0.81 0.93
CA GLU A 40 3.36 -0.39 2.32
C GLU A 40 4.39 -1.14 3.16
N PHE A 41 4.46 -2.47 3.00
CA PHE A 41 5.46 -3.29 3.68
C PHE A 41 6.89 -2.89 3.31
N LEU A 42 7.16 -2.70 2.01
CA LEU A 42 8.48 -2.31 1.52
C LEU A 42 8.87 -0.90 2.00
N LEU A 43 7.95 0.05 1.97
CA LEU A 43 8.18 1.41 2.48
C LEU A 43 8.48 1.40 3.98
N ASN A 44 7.78 0.55 4.75
CA ASN A 44 8.04 0.39 6.18
C ASN A 44 9.40 -0.28 6.45
N MET A 45 9.84 -1.21 5.60
CA MET A 45 11.17 -1.81 5.65
C MET A 45 12.27 -0.79 5.33
N ILE A 46 12.13 -0.01 4.26
CA ILE A 46 13.09 1.04 3.89
C ILE A 46 13.18 2.10 4.99
N GLU A 47 12.04 2.48 5.57
CA GLU A 47 11.98 3.42 6.69
C GLU A 47 12.77 2.92 7.91
N PHE A 48 12.67 1.61 8.19
CA PHE A 48 13.41 0.95 9.26
C PHE A 48 14.90 0.87 8.95
N ASP A 49 15.30 0.37 7.78
CA ASP A 49 16.70 0.16 7.39
C ASP A 49 17.46 1.48 7.26
N ALA A 50 16.79 2.55 6.84
CA ALA A 50 17.37 3.90 6.78
C ALA A 50 17.46 4.60 8.15
N GLY A 51 17.10 3.92 9.25
CA GLY A 51 17.15 4.48 10.60
C GLY A 51 16.25 5.71 10.80
N LEU A 52 15.22 5.88 9.97
CA LEU A 52 14.32 7.05 10.06
C LEU A 52 13.41 6.98 11.29
N ARG A 53 13.21 5.77 11.82
CA ARG A 53 12.56 5.52 13.10
C ARG A 53 13.57 5.69 14.24
N ASN A 54 13.54 6.83 14.93
CA ASN A 54 14.10 6.95 16.28
C ASN A 54 13.22 6.22 17.31
N ALA A 55 12.78 5.00 17.03
CA ALA A 55 12.05 4.18 17.99
C ALA A 55 13.06 3.16 18.55
N PRO A 56 13.28 3.09 19.88
CA PRO A 56 13.97 1.95 20.45
C PRO A 56 13.23 0.69 19.97
N PHE A 57 13.99 -0.32 19.57
CA PHE A 57 13.45 -1.65 19.35
C PHE A 57 12.82 -2.09 20.68
N VAL A 58 11.50 -2.08 20.78
CA VAL A 58 10.83 -2.64 21.95
C VAL A 58 10.52 -4.07 21.59
N GLU A 59 11.36 -4.98 22.08
CA GLU A 59 10.96 -6.39 22.15
C GLU A 59 9.69 -6.46 23.00
N ASP A 60 8.61 -6.93 22.41
CA ASP A 60 7.40 -7.25 23.15
C ASP A 60 7.69 -8.49 23.98
N THR A 61 8.00 -8.30 25.26
CA THR A 61 8.31 -9.39 26.19
C THR A 61 7.14 -10.34 26.42
N ALA A 62 5.91 -9.96 26.02
CA ALA A 62 4.75 -10.85 26.06
C ALA A 62 4.71 -11.85 24.89
N VAL A 63 5.60 -11.71 23.91
CA VAL A 63 5.68 -12.58 22.73
C VAL A 63 6.97 -13.38 22.82
N PRO A 64 6.92 -14.73 22.97
CA PRO A 64 8.12 -15.53 23.06
C PRO A 64 8.97 -15.37 21.79
N PRO A 65 10.30 -15.23 21.93
CA PRO A 65 11.18 -15.05 20.79
C PRO A 65 11.13 -16.32 19.93
N LYS A 66 10.46 -16.25 18.79
CA LYS A 66 10.51 -17.34 17.82
C LYS A 66 11.92 -17.41 17.21
N PRO A 67 12.47 -18.60 17.00
CA PRO A 67 13.78 -18.77 16.37
C PRO A 67 13.71 -18.22 14.94
N LEU A 68 14.28 -17.04 14.71
CA LEU A 68 14.85 -16.53 13.45
C LEU A 68 14.20 -16.93 12.11
N ILE A 69 12.88 -17.13 12.04
CA ILE A 69 12.11 -17.25 10.80
C ILE A 69 10.70 -16.70 11.09
N GLY A 70 10.55 -15.38 11.00
CA GLY A 70 9.25 -14.72 11.17
C GLY A 70 9.39 -13.23 10.84
N PRO A 71 8.36 -12.59 10.26
CA PRO A 71 8.45 -11.20 9.87
C PRO A 71 8.77 -10.37 11.11
N ARG A 72 9.83 -9.56 11.03
CA ARG A 72 10.13 -8.52 12.01
C ARG A 72 8.82 -7.76 12.24
N ARG A 73 8.24 -7.88 13.44
CA ARG A 73 7.01 -7.14 13.78
C ARG A 73 7.40 -5.67 13.87
N THR A 74 7.27 -4.99 12.75
CA THR A 74 7.46 -3.55 12.63
C THR A 74 6.34 -2.87 13.43
N ILE A 75 6.57 -2.59 14.73
CA ILE A 75 5.63 -1.78 15.52
C ILE A 75 5.52 -0.43 14.81
N LEU A 76 4.35 -0.14 14.25
CA LEU A 76 4.08 1.11 13.56
C LEU A 76 3.91 2.20 14.62
N ARG A 77 4.85 3.14 14.66
CA ARG A 77 4.83 4.28 15.60
C ARG A 77 3.68 5.25 15.30
N PHE A 78 3.23 5.30 14.06
CA PHE A 78 2.17 6.18 13.57
C PHE A 78 1.02 5.37 13.00
N ASN A 79 -0.16 5.99 12.95
CA ASN A 79 -1.34 5.36 12.39
C ASN A 79 -1.09 5.01 10.90
N PRO A 80 -1.28 3.75 10.48
CA PRO A 80 -1.02 3.34 9.10
C PRO A 80 -1.86 4.13 8.08
N HIS A 81 -3.11 4.40 8.42
CA HIS A 81 -4.04 5.13 7.57
C HIS A 81 -3.60 6.60 7.37
N GLU A 82 -3.22 7.27 8.47
CA GLU A 82 -2.67 8.63 8.41
C GLU A 82 -1.38 8.68 7.57
N MET A 83 -0.51 7.67 7.72
CA MET A 83 0.71 7.55 6.94
C MET A 83 0.41 7.35 5.45
N MET A 84 -0.60 6.56 5.09
CA MET A 84 -1.01 6.40 3.69
C MET A 84 -1.48 7.72 3.08
N VAL A 85 -2.34 8.46 3.79
CA VAL A 85 -2.81 9.79 3.33
C VAL A 85 -1.63 10.73 3.10
N LEU A 86 -0.69 10.81 4.06
CA LEU A 86 0.48 11.68 3.94
C LEU A 86 1.40 11.28 2.78
N ARG A 87 1.63 9.97 2.59
CA ARG A 87 2.46 9.46 1.49
C ARG A 87 1.82 9.70 0.14
N LEU A 88 0.50 9.50 0.03
CA LEU A 88 -0.24 9.76 -1.21
C LEU A 88 -0.32 11.26 -1.50
N LYS A 89 -0.61 12.11 -0.51
CA LYS A 89 -0.57 13.58 -0.62
C LYS A 89 0.80 14.10 -1.06
N ALA A 90 1.87 13.44 -0.65
CA ALA A 90 3.23 13.82 -1.05
C ALA A 90 3.52 13.55 -2.53
N ALA A 91 2.86 12.55 -3.14
CA ALA A 91 2.91 12.28 -4.58
C ALA A 91 1.86 13.07 -5.38
N HIS A 92 0.68 13.30 -4.79
CA HIS A 92 -0.47 13.98 -5.38
C HIS A 92 -0.86 15.23 -4.56
N PRO A 93 -0.05 16.30 -4.60
CA PRO A 93 -0.26 17.47 -3.74
C PRO A 93 -1.57 18.22 -4.04
N ALA A 94 -2.05 18.15 -5.28
CA ALA A 94 -3.28 18.80 -5.72
C ALA A 94 -4.57 18.08 -5.26
N ALA A 95 -4.50 16.80 -4.91
CA ALA A 95 -5.66 16.03 -4.48
C ALA A 95 -6.18 16.52 -3.11
N THR A 96 -7.49 16.62 -2.93
CA THR A 96 -8.09 16.95 -1.63
C THR A 96 -7.99 15.76 -0.68
N ASP A 97 -8.09 16.00 0.62
CA ASP A 97 -8.06 14.93 1.62
C ASP A 97 -9.21 13.93 1.41
N ALA A 98 -10.39 14.40 0.99
CA ALA A 98 -11.51 13.55 0.62
C ALA A 98 -11.18 12.60 -0.53
N CYS A 99 -10.64 13.11 -1.65
CA CYS A 99 -10.26 12.27 -2.79
C CYS A 99 -9.14 11.28 -2.43
N LEU A 100 -8.21 11.66 -1.54
CA LEU A 100 -7.16 10.76 -1.05
C LEU A 100 -7.74 9.59 -0.25
N LEU A 101 -8.70 9.89 0.63
CA LEU A 101 -9.39 8.88 1.44
C LEU A 101 -10.20 7.92 0.56
N GLU A 102 -11.00 8.47 -0.36
CA GLU A 102 -11.75 7.68 -1.34
C GLU A 102 -10.81 6.75 -2.12
N ALA A 103 -9.69 7.27 -2.63
CA ALA A 103 -8.69 6.50 -3.35
C ALA A 103 -8.10 5.34 -2.55
N ILE A 104 -7.79 5.59 -1.27
CA ILE A 104 -7.27 4.57 -0.35
C ILE A 104 -8.35 3.52 -0.06
N GLU A 105 -9.60 3.92 0.14
CA GLU A 105 -10.71 3.02 0.41
C GLU A 105 -10.99 2.10 -0.78
N ALA A 106 -11.11 2.60 -2.01
CA ALA A 106 -11.32 1.67 -3.12
C ALA A 106 -10.09 0.78 -3.38
N ALA A 107 -8.88 1.26 -3.12
CA ALA A 107 -7.69 0.41 -3.21
C ALA A 107 -7.73 -0.75 -2.19
N ARG A 108 -8.25 -0.49 -0.98
CA ARG A 108 -8.49 -1.53 0.05
C ARG A 108 -9.59 -2.50 -0.40
N GLU A 109 -10.69 -1.98 -0.92
CA GLU A 109 -11.79 -2.79 -1.42
C GLU A 109 -11.36 -3.71 -2.57
N LEU A 110 -10.49 -3.24 -3.47
CA LEU A 110 -9.92 -4.04 -4.56
C LEU A 110 -9.02 -5.20 -4.06
N GLN A 111 -8.52 -5.12 -2.82
CA GLN A 111 -7.81 -6.21 -2.14
C GLN A 111 -8.67 -6.98 -1.13
N SER A 112 -9.96 -6.65 -1.02
CA SER A 112 -10.86 -7.27 -0.06
C SER A 112 -11.23 -8.70 -0.46
N GLN A 113 -11.77 -9.46 0.50
CA GLN A 113 -12.35 -10.78 0.22
C GLN A 113 -13.48 -10.72 -0.80
N LYS A 114 -14.22 -9.60 -0.89
CA LYS A 114 -15.29 -9.42 -1.88
C LYS A 114 -14.69 -9.37 -3.28
N ALA A 115 -13.63 -8.59 -3.48
CA ALA A 115 -12.91 -8.54 -4.76
C ALA A 115 -12.34 -9.91 -5.14
N TRP A 116 -11.79 -10.62 -4.15
CA TRP A 116 -11.22 -11.96 -4.39
C TRP A 116 -12.27 -12.98 -4.80
N LYS A 117 -13.48 -12.94 -4.23
CA LYS A 117 -14.60 -13.79 -4.67
C LYS A 117 -14.97 -13.51 -6.13
N LEU A 118 -15.08 -12.24 -6.52
CA LEU A 118 -15.34 -11.87 -7.91
C LEU A 118 -14.23 -12.37 -8.86
N MET A 119 -12.97 -12.35 -8.42
CA MET A 119 -11.84 -12.89 -9.18
C MET A 119 -11.81 -14.43 -9.25
N MET A 120 -12.39 -15.12 -8.25
CA MET A 120 -12.57 -16.59 -8.26
C MET A 120 -13.72 -17.01 -9.17
N ASP A 121 -14.86 -16.31 -9.10
CA ASP A 121 -16.09 -16.64 -9.81
C ASP A 121 -16.02 -16.32 -11.31
N ALA A 122 -15.16 -15.38 -11.69
CA ALA A 122 -14.92 -15.04 -13.08
C ALA A 122 -14.14 -16.17 -13.78
N ASP A 123 -14.88 -17.14 -14.32
CA ASP A 123 -14.47 -18.22 -15.21
C ASP A 123 -13.21 -17.87 -16.01
N PHE A 124 -12.05 -18.30 -15.49
CA PHE A 124 -10.68 -18.44 -16.04
C PHE A 124 -10.16 -17.44 -17.10
N SER A 125 -10.90 -16.38 -17.42
CA SER A 125 -10.61 -15.42 -18.48
C SER A 125 -10.37 -14.06 -17.86
N ARG A 126 -9.11 -13.60 -17.94
CA ARG A 126 -8.65 -12.31 -17.38
C ARG A 126 -9.55 -11.13 -17.76
N ALA A 127 -10.17 -11.18 -18.94
CA ALA A 127 -11.02 -10.11 -19.45
C ALA A 127 -12.33 -9.94 -18.66
N ARG A 128 -13.03 -11.02 -18.28
CA ARG A 128 -14.31 -10.91 -17.56
C ARG A 128 -14.12 -10.43 -16.12
N SER A 129 -13.08 -10.93 -15.44
CA SER A 129 -12.78 -10.50 -14.07
C SER A 129 -12.49 -9.00 -14.00
N ALA A 130 -11.69 -8.47 -14.94
CA ALA A 130 -11.35 -7.05 -14.97
C ALA A 130 -12.59 -6.17 -15.21
N THR A 131 -13.49 -6.55 -16.12
CA THR A 131 -14.73 -5.81 -16.36
C THR A 131 -15.63 -5.76 -15.12
N THR A 132 -15.85 -6.89 -14.45
CA THR A 132 -16.69 -6.93 -13.23
C THR A 132 -16.08 -6.12 -12.09
N LEU A 133 -14.75 -6.17 -11.91
CA LEU A 133 -14.07 -5.33 -10.92
C LEU A 133 -14.17 -3.83 -11.26
N GLN A 134 -14.14 -3.49 -12.54
CA GLN A 134 -14.27 -2.11 -13.00
C GLN A 134 -15.68 -1.55 -12.79
N GLU A 135 -16.71 -2.39 -12.95
CA GLU A 135 -18.09 -2.01 -12.65
C GLU A 135 -18.31 -1.74 -11.15
N GLU A 136 -17.74 -2.59 -10.29
CA GLU A 136 -17.89 -2.46 -8.83
C GLU A 136 -17.03 -1.35 -8.22
N TRP A 137 -15.78 -1.23 -8.67
CA TRP A 137 -14.81 -0.24 -8.19
C TRP A 137 -14.23 0.55 -9.35
N PRO A 138 -14.98 1.50 -9.91
CA PRO A 138 -14.51 2.33 -11.01
C PRO A 138 -13.40 3.28 -10.55
N GLY A 139 -12.55 3.72 -11.49
CA GLY A 139 -11.57 4.78 -11.26
C GLY A 139 -10.10 4.36 -11.45
N PHE A 140 -9.81 3.07 -11.51
CA PHE A 140 -8.47 2.55 -11.82
C PHE A 140 -8.28 2.36 -13.33
N GLU A 141 -7.02 2.39 -13.79
CA GLU A 141 -6.68 1.94 -15.13
C GLU A 141 -6.81 0.41 -15.27
N GLN A 142 -7.06 -0.07 -16.49
CA GLN A 142 -7.17 -1.51 -16.78
C GLN A 142 -6.01 -2.33 -16.21
N LYS A 143 -4.78 -1.80 -16.30
CA LYS A 143 -3.56 -2.45 -15.81
C LYS A 143 -3.59 -2.71 -14.31
N THR A 144 -4.26 -1.87 -13.53
CA THR A 144 -4.38 -2.04 -12.08
C THR A 144 -5.32 -3.17 -11.71
N TYR A 145 -6.43 -3.34 -12.45
CA TYR A 145 -7.27 -4.54 -12.29
C TYR A 145 -6.53 -5.82 -12.69
N GLU A 146 -5.76 -5.79 -13.79
CA GLU A 146 -4.92 -6.92 -14.20
C GLU A 146 -3.86 -7.27 -13.15
N LEU A 147 -3.26 -6.25 -12.53
CA LEU A 147 -2.31 -6.40 -11.44
C LEU A 147 -2.96 -6.96 -10.17
N ALA A 148 -4.16 -6.48 -9.81
CA ALA A 148 -4.93 -7.00 -8.69
C ALA A 148 -5.29 -8.48 -8.87
N TYR A 149 -5.69 -8.85 -10.08
CA TYR A 149 -5.92 -10.25 -10.43
C TYR A 149 -4.64 -11.09 -10.32
N HIS A 150 -3.51 -10.57 -10.78
CA HIS A 150 -2.21 -11.24 -10.63
C HIS A 150 -1.84 -11.47 -9.16
N ASP A 151 -1.97 -10.46 -8.31
CA ASP A 151 -1.69 -10.56 -6.87
C ASP A 151 -2.58 -11.58 -6.19
N PHE A 152 -3.87 -11.57 -6.50
CA PHE A 152 -4.82 -12.58 -6.04
C PHE A 152 -4.35 -14.00 -6.42
N ARG A 153 -3.92 -14.22 -7.66
CA ARG A 153 -3.42 -15.51 -8.15
C ARG A 153 -2.14 -15.95 -7.44
N VAL A 154 -1.26 -15.03 -7.05
CA VAL A 154 -0.05 -15.35 -6.28
C VAL A 154 -0.39 -15.72 -4.85
N ALA A 155 -1.33 -15.03 -4.22
CA ALA A 155 -1.75 -15.30 -2.83
C ALA A 155 -2.52 -16.62 -2.66
N ASN A 156 -3.13 -17.14 -3.72
CA ASN A 156 -3.97 -18.36 -3.72
C ASN A 156 -3.34 -19.54 -4.49
N ARG A 157 -2.02 -19.53 -4.68
CA ARG A 157 -1.23 -20.69 -5.16
C ARG A 157 -0.73 -21.52 -3.98
#